data_AF-A0A0L6CQ53-F1
#
_entry.id   AF-A0A0L6CQ53-F1
#
_cell.length_a   1.000
_cell.length_b   1.000
_cell.length_c   1.000
_cell.angle_alpha   90.00
_cell.angle_beta   90.00
_cell.angle_gamma   90.00
#
_symmetry.space_group_name_H-M   'P 1'
#
loop_
_entity.id
_entity.type
_entity.pdbx_description
1 polymer ?
#
loop_
_entity_poly.entity_id
_entity_poly.type
_entity_poly.pdbx_seq_one_letter_code
_entity_poly.pdbx_strand_id
1 'polypeptide(L)' 'MPEQTEWEKKAASLLKAELKRQGVTYAQLVEKLAAIGINEKEVNIANKLSRGKFSAAFMLQCLSVIDRRLVSLD' A
#
# COMPACT_ATOMS: atom_id res chain seq x y z
N MET A 1 2.28 -6.79 19.29
CA MET A 1 2.62 -5.75 18.29
C MET A 1 2.30 -4.40 18.94
N PRO A 2 3.08 -3.32 18.68
CA PRO A 2 2.71 -2.00 19.20
C PRO A 2 1.30 -1.64 18.73
N GLU A 3 0.52 -1.02 19.60
CA GLU A 3 -0.84 -0.61 19.29
C GLU A 3 -0.82 0.42 18.16
N GLN A 4 -1.66 0.20 17.16
CA GLN A 4 -1.80 1.13 16.03
C GLN A 4 -2.81 2.21 16.38
N THR A 5 -2.49 3.44 16.01
CA THR A 5 -3.48 4.52 16.04
C THR A 5 -4.60 4.24 15.04
N GLU A 6 -5.76 4.84 15.27
CA GLU A 6 -6.89 4.71 14.33
C GLU A 6 -6.53 5.19 12.92
N TRP A 7 -5.65 6.19 12.79
CA TRP A 7 -5.17 6.68 11.50
C TRP A 7 -4.25 5.70 10.78
N GLU A 8 -3.37 5.02 11.50
CA GLU A 8 -2.50 3.97 10.94
C GLU A 8 -3.34 2.78 10.45
N LYS A 9 -4.35 2.37 11.23
CA LYS A 9 -5.31 1.33 10.83
C LYS A 9 -6.11 1.76 9.59
N LYS A 10 -6.57 3.01 9.55
CA LYS A 10 -7.34 3.55 8.42
C LYS A 10 -6.50 3.60 7.16
N ALA A 11 -5.26 4.11 7.23
CA ALA A 11 -4.33 4.15 6.09
C ALA A 11 -4.01 2.75 5.55
N ALA A 12 -3.70 1.80 6.44
CA ALA A 12 -3.44 0.41 6.06
C ALA A 12 -4.66 -0.24 5.38
N SER A 13 -5.84 -0.09 5.98
CA SER A 13 -7.08 -0.69 5.48
C SER A 13 -7.46 -0.13 4.12
N LEU A 14 -7.30 1.18 3.94
CA LEU A 14 -7.55 1.86 2.69
C LEU A 14 -6.63 1.35 1.57
N LEU A 15 -5.32 1.27 1.81
CA LEU A 15 -4.41 0.79 0.77
C LEU A 15 -4.66 -0.70 0.45
N LYS A 16 -4.95 -1.53 1.45
CA LYS A 16 -5.35 -2.93 1.24
C LYS A 16 -6.65 -3.05 0.43
N ALA A 17 -7.63 -2.20 0.71
CA ALA A 17 -8.90 -2.19 -0.01
C ALA A 17 -8.69 -1.83 -1.49
N GLU A 18 -7.85 -0.84 -1.79
CA GLU A 18 -7.53 -0.49 -3.17
C GLU A 18 -6.80 -1.62 -3.92
N LEU A 19 -5.81 -2.26 -3.28
CA LEU A 19 -5.14 -3.43 -3.86
C LEU A 19 -6.14 -4.56 -4.16
N LYS A 20 -7.05 -4.83 -3.22
CA LYS A 20 -8.10 -5.84 -3.40
C LYS A 20 -9.09 -5.47 -4.52
N ARG A 21 -9.50 -4.20 -4.62
CA ARG A 21 -10.39 -3.69 -5.66
C ARG A 21 -9.77 -3.81 -7.06
N GLN A 22 -8.46 -3.59 -7.17
CA GLN A 22 -7.70 -3.73 -8.41
C GLN A 22 -7.26 -5.18 -8.70
N GLY A 23 -7.53 -6.13 -7.79
CA GLY A 23 -7.10 -7.52 -7.94
C GLY A 23 -5.58 -7.69 -7.93
N VAL A 24 -4.83 -6.77 -7.32
CA VAL A 24 -3.37 -6.76 -7.31
C VAL A 24 -2.84 -7.47 -6.07
N THR A 25 -2.03 -8.51 -6.26
CA THR A 25 -1.31 -9.18 -5.17
C THR A 25 -0.07 -8.40 -4.74
N TYR A 26 0.51 -8.72 -3.57
CA TYR A 26 1.76 -8.07 -3.15
C TYR A 26 2.93 -8.37 -4.10
N ALA A 27 3.00 -9.58 -4.65
CA ALA A 27 3.98 -9.94 -5.68
C ALA A 27 3.86 -9.02 -6.90
N GLN A 28 2.65 -8.86 -7.43
CA GLN A 28 2.38 -7.98 -8.56
C GLN A 28 2.64 -6.50 -8.21
N LEU A 29 2.35 -6.08 -6.99
CA LEU A 29 2.66 -4.73 -6.53
C LEU A 29 4.17 -4.48 -6.52
N VAL A 30 4.97 -5.45 -6.08
CA VAL A 30 6.44 -5.35 -6.13
C VAL A 30 6.92 -5.19 -7.57
N GLU A 31 6.45 -6.03 -8.50
CA GLU A 31 6.82 -5.94 -9.91
C GLU A 31 6.44 -4.58 -10.52
N LYS A 32 5.24 -4.10 -10.21
CA LYS A 32 4.72 -2.79 -10.65
C LYS A 32 5.50 -1.61 -10.08
N LEU A 33 5.89 -1.67 -8.81
CA LEU A 33 6.75 -0.67 -8.17
C LEU A 33 8.16 -0.69 -8.76
N ALA A 34 8.71 -1.87 -9.03
CA ALA A 34 10.02 -2.02 -9.66
C ALA A 34 10.06 -1.40 -11.07
N ALA A 35 8.96 -1.48 -11.82
CA ALA A 35 8.83 -0.85 -13.14
C ALA A 35 8.97 0.69 -13.13
N ILE A 36 8.75 1.33 -11.98
CA ILE A 36 8.96 2.77 -11.78
C ILE A 36 10.22 3.08 -10.93
N GLY A 37 11.11 2.10 -10.77
CA GLY A 37 12.38 2.25 -10.07
C GLY A 37 12.32 2.08 -8.55
N ILE A 38 11.20 1.61 -8.00
CA ILE A 38 11.02 1.40 -6.56
C ILE A 38 11.20 -0.08 -6.25
N ASN A 39 12.35 -0.41 -5.69
CA ASN A 39 12.67 -1.79 -5.37
C ASN A 39 12.22 -2.15 -3.96
N GLU A 40 11.15 -2.95 -3.85
CA GLU A 40 10.61 -3.44 -2.59
C GLU A 40 10.61 -4.97 -2.54
N LYS A 41 10.46 -5.51 -1.34
CA LYS A 41 10.20 -6.94 -1.14
C LYS A 41 8.77 -7.12 -0.66
N GLU A 42 8.13 -8.22 -1.03
CA GLU A 42 6.77 -8.53 -0.57
C GLU A 42 6.65 -8.50 0.95
N VAL A 43 7.66 -9.02 1.66
CA VAL A 43 7.72 -9.01 3.13
C VAL A 43 7.78 -7.57 3.68
N ASN A 44 8.47 -6.65 3.00
CA ASN A 44 8.55 -5.26 3.43
C ASN A 44 7.21 -4.54 3.25
N ILE A 45 6.56 -4.77 2.11
CA ILE A 45 5.21 -4.25 1.83
C ILE A 45 4.21 -4.80 2.85
N ALA A 46 4.22 -6.11 3.09
CA ALA A 46 3.38 -6.76 4.08
C ALA A 46 3.62 -6.19 5.49
N ASN A 47 4.88 -5.96 5.87
CA ASN A 47 5.21 -5.35 7.16
C ASN A 47 4.73 -3.89 7.28
N LYS A 48 4.87 -3.08 6.22
CA LYS A 48 4.38 -1.70 6.17
C LYS A 48 2.86 -1.64 6.32
N LEU A 49 2.15 -2.44 5.53
CA LEU A 49 0.69 -2.56 5.55
C LEU A 49 0.15 -3.23 6.82
N SER A 50 0.92 -4.14 7.42
CA SER A 50 0.57 -4.78 8.69
C SER A 50 0.66 -3.77 9.83
N ARG A 51 1.70 -2.93 9.87
CA ARG A 51 1.93 -1.92 10.91
C ARG A 51 1.19 -0.60 10.70
N GLY A 52 0.67 -0.36 9.49
CA GLY A 52 0.04 0.92 9.12
C GLY A 52 1.00 2.11 9.09
N LYS A 53 2.30 1.84 9.04
CA LYS A 53 3.37 2.84 9.02
C LYS A 53 4.10 2.80 7.69
N PHE A 54 3.80 3.77 6.84
CA PHE A 54 4.47 4.01 5.57
C PHE A 54 4.36 5.50 5.24
N SER A 55 5.27 6.00 4.41
CA SER A 55 5.22 7.39 3.98
C SER A 55 4.05 7.64 3.04
N ALA A 56 3.55 8.88 3.00
CA ALA A 56 2.58 9.30 1.99
C ALA A 56 3.13 9.08 0.57
N ALA A 57 4.45 9.27 0.37
CA ALA A 57 5.10 8.98 -0.90
C ALA A 57 4.93 7.51 -1.32
N PHE A 58 5.15 6.56 -0.41
CA PHE A 58 4.94 5.13 -0.70
C PHE A 58 3.48 4.83 -1.05
N MET A 59 2.54 5.44 -0.33
CA MET A 59 1.12 5.32 -0.63
C MET A 59 0.79 5.81 -2.04
N LEU A 60 1.27 6.99 -2.43
CA LEU A 60 1.05 7.56 -3.76
C LEU A 60 1.70 6.70 -4.85
N GLN A 61 2.89 6.16 -4.60
CA GLN A 61 3.56 5.24 -5.51
C GLN A 61 2.72 3.98 -5.73
N CYS A 62 2.21 3.36 -4.66
CA CYS A 62 1.32 2.20 -4.77
C CYS A 62 0.05 2.53 -5.56
N LEU A 63 -0.61 3.65 -5.26
CA LEU A 63 -1.83 4.08 -5.97
C LEU A 63 -1.56 4.36 -7.45
N SER A 64 -0.44 4.99 -7.77
CA SER A 64 -0.04 5.29 -9.14
C SER A 64 0.16 4.03 -9.97
N VAL A 65 0.81 2.99 -9.43
CA VAL A 65 1.13 1.77 -10.19
C VAL A 65 -0.06 0.81 -10.33
N ILE A 66 -1.12 1.02 -9.55
CA ILE A 66 -2.40 0.30 -9.69
C ILE A 66 -3.48 1.14 -10.41
N ASP A 67 -3.09 2.22 -11.08
CA ASP A 67 -3.95 3.19 -11.79
C ASP A 67 -5.14 3.69 -10.95
N ARG A 68 -4.88 3.99 -9.66
CA ARG A 68 -5.87 4.58 -8.77
C ARG A 68 -5.63 6.07 -8.57
N ARG A 69 -6.56 6.88 -9.10
CA ARG A 69 -6.46 8.35 -9.10
C ARG A 69 -7.21 9.04 -7.96
N LEU A 70 -8.20 8.36 -7.38
CA LEU A 70 -9.01 8.88 -6.28
C LEU A 70 -9.20 7.81 -5.22
N VAL A 71 -9.10 8.25 -3.96
CA VAL A 71 -9.32 7.43 -2.79
C VAL A 71 -10.29 8.17 -1.87
N SER A 72 -11.41 7.53 -1.52
CA SER A 72 -12.38 8.06 -0.56
C SER A 72 -11.97 7.68 0.87
N LEU A 73 -12.15 8.62 1.79
CA LEU A 73 -12.11 8.36 3.23
C LEU A 73 -13.56 8.23 3.69
N ASP A 74 -14.13 7.04 3.52
CA ASP A 74 -15.44 6.73 4.12
C ASP A 74 -15.35 6.69 5.66
#